data_AF-A0A4Q5ZUD7-F1
#
_entry.id   AF-A0A4Q5ZUD7-F1
#
_cell.length_a   1.000
_cell.length_b   1.000
_cell.length_c   1.000
_cell.angle_alpha   90.00
_cell.angle_beta   90.00
_cell.angle_gamma   90.00
#
_symmetry.space_group_name_H-M   'P 1'
#
loop_
_entity.id
_entity.type
_entity.pdbx_description
1 polymer ?
#
loop_
_entity_poly.entity_id
_entity_poly.type
_entity_poly.pdbx_seq_one_letter_code
_entity_poly.pdbx_strand_id
1 'polypeptide(L)'
;PERVITRPPSAELRPDQVDQDSLPPYDVLDAILQGYIEHDLSQTELVAQGFDCEVVNRIIKLVDRNEYKRRQSAIGPRVTGKAFGRERRYPLVNGWQAGD
;
A
#
# COMPACT_ATOMS: atom_id res chain seq x y z
N PRO A 1 26.66 2.88 -4.90
CA PRO A 1 26.90 4.14 -4.16
C PRO A 1 26.12 4.15 -2.84
N GLU A 2 26.82 4.13 -1.70
CA GLU A 2 26.25 3.97 -0.36
C GLU A 2 25.24 5.07 0.02
N ARG A 3 25.48 6.31 -0.41
CA ARG A 3 24.60 7.47 -0.20
C ARG A 3 23.16 7.26 -0.70
N VAL A 4 22.95 6.43 -1.74
CA VAL A 4 21.60 6.18 -2.28
C VAL A 4 20.79 5.24 -1.38
N ILE A 5 21.48 4.37 -0.64
CA ILE A 5 20.86 3.38 0.25
C ILE A 5 20.51 4.03 1.60
N THR A 6 21.41 4.88 2.12
CA THR A 6 21.29 5.42 3.48
C THR A 6 20.44 6.69 3.59
N ARG A 7 20.16 7.37 2.47
CA ARG A 7 19.31 8.56 2.50
C ARG A 7 17.87 8.21 2.87
N PRO A 8 17.15 9.08 3.61
CA PRO A 8 15.74 8.87 3.90
C PRO A 8 14.90 8.73 2.62
N PRO A 9 13.85 7.90 2.62
CA PRO A 9 12.95 7.76 1.49
C PRO A 9 12.15 9.05 1.26
N SER A 10 12.13 9.51 0.01
CA SER A 10 11.48 10.76 -0.39
C SER A 10 11.07 10.74 -1.85
N ALA A 11 9.88 11.28 -2.13
CA ALA A 11 9.43 11.59 -3.49
C ALA A 11 10.03 12.90 -4.07
N GLU A 12 10.82 13.64 -3.29
CA GLU A 12 11.54 14.86 -3.71
C GLU A 12 10.64 15.94 -4.34
N LEU A 13 9.36 16.02 -3.96
CA LEU A 13 8.39 16.96 -4.52
C LEU A 13 8.48 18.37 -3.90
N ARG A 14 9.06 18.48 -2.70
CA ARG A 14 9.31 19.75 -1.99
C ARG A 14 10.58 19.62 -1.12
N PRO A 15 11.20 20.74 -0.69
CA PRO A 15 12.35 20.71 0.23
C PRO A 15 12.04 19.92 1.50
N ASP A 16 13.01 19.11 1.93
CA ASP A 16 13.00 18.30 3.16
C ASP A 16 11.80 17.32 3.29
N GLN A 17 11.12 17.02 2.18
CA GLN A 17 10.04 16.02 2.17
C GLN A 17 10.60 14.64 2.50
N VAL A 18 9.93 13.90 3.38
CA VAL A 18 10.13 12.46 3.56
C VAL A 18 8.82 11.71 3.39
N ASP A 19 8.88 10.47 2.91
CA ASP A 19 7.66 9.69 2.67
C ASP A 19 6.93 9.36 3.98
N GLN A 20 7.70 9.26 5.08
CA GLN A 20 7.21 9.06 6.44
C GLN A 20 6.41 10.25 7.01
N ASP A 21 6.41 11.42 6.33
CA ASP A 21 5.50 12.53 6.67
C ASP A 21 4.03 12.09 6.56
N SER A 22 3.76 11.09 5.72
CA SER A 22 2.39 10.68 5.38
C SER A 22 2.17 9.16 5.37
N LEU A 23 3.20 8.36 5.57
CA LEU A 23 3.11 6.91 5.59
C LEU A 23 3.75 6.37 6.87
N PRO A 24 3.31 5.21 7.36
CA PRO A 24 4.04 4.51 8.40
C PRO A 24 5.43 4.08 7.87
N PRO A 25 6.35 3.68 8.76
CA PRO A 25 7.60 3.02 8.37
C PRO A 25 7.36 1.88 7.36
N TYR A 26 8.28 1.70 6.40
CA TYR A 26 8.08 0.77 5.28
C TYR A 26 7.93 -0.69 5.73
N ASP A 27 8.60 -1.10 6.79
CA ASP A 27 8.44 -2.43 7.40
C ASP A 27 7.00 -2.68 7.86
N VAL A 28 6.37 -1.67 8.47
CA VAL A 28 4.96 -1.74 8.89
C VAL A 28 4.03 -1.63 7.68
N LEU A 29 4.32 -0.74 6.74
CA LEU A 29 3.54 -0.55 5.52
C LEU A 29 3.48 -1.84 4.70
N ASP A 30 4.64 -2.45 4.44
CA ASP A 30 4.76 -3.63 3.60
C ASP A 30 4.07 -4.84 4.23
N ALA A 31 4.13 -4.98 5.56
CA ALA A 31 3.40 -6.04 6.26
C ALA A 31 1.87 -5.90 6.10
N ILE A 32 1.34 -4.66 6.22
CA ILE A 32 -0.08 -4.38 5.97
C ILE A 32 -0.45 -4.64 4.51
N LEU A 33 0.39 -4.19 3.56
CA LEU A 33 0.15 -4.39 2.13
C LEU A 33 0.18 -5.88 1.75
N GLN A 34 1.12 -6.66 2.29
CA GLN A 34 1.20 -8.09 2.06
C GLN A 34 -0.05 -8.80 2.58
N GLY A 35 -0.47 -8.49 3.80
CA GLY A 35 -1.69 -9.04 4.39
C GLY A 35 -2.93 -8.70 3.56
N TYR A 36 -3.13 -7.42 3.23
CA TYR A 36 -4.31 -6.96 2.50
C TYR A 36 -4.35 -7.41 1.04
N ILE A 37 -3.20 -7.39 0.34
CA ILE A 37 -3.14 -7.66 -1.11
C ILE A 37 -2.86 -9.14 -1.36
N GLU A 38 -1.81 -9.71 -0.80
CA GLU A 38 -1.40 -11.07 -1.14
C GLU A 38 -2.25 -12.11 -0.41
N HIS A 39 -2.55 -11.87 0.86
CA HIS A 39 -3.28 -12.82 1.71
C HIS A 39 -4.80 -12.55 1.82
N ASP A 40 -5.32 -11.50 1.16
CA ASP A 40 -6.73 -11.08 1.21
C ASP A 40 -7.29 -10.94 2.64
N LEU A 41 -6.44 -10.53 3.58
CA LEU A 41 -6.87 -10.31 4.96
C LEU A 41 -7.78 -9.09 5.05
N SER A 42 -8.84 -9.25 5.82
CA SER A 42 -9.75 -8.16 6.18
C SER A 42 -9.07 -7.16 7.12
N GLN A 43 -9.67 -5.97 7.23
CA GLN A 43 -9.23 -4.95 8.18
C GLN A 43 -9.20 -5.49 9.62
N THR A 44 -10.23 -6.23 10.03
CA THR A 44 -10.34 -6.78 11.39
C THR A 44 -9.25 -7.81 11.67
N GLU A 45 -8.91 -8.66 10.70
CA GLU A 45 -7.80 -9.61 10.83
C GLU A 45 -6.44 -8.92 10.93
N LEU A 46 -6.20 -7.85 10.17
CA LEU A 46 -4.98 -7.05 10.26
C LEU A 46 -4.87 -6.36 11.63
N VAL A 47 -5.97 -5.80 12.14
CA VAL A 47 -5.98 -5.21 13.48
C VAL A 47 -5.75 -6.28 14.56
N ALA A 48 -6.31 -7.48 14.40
CA ALA A 48 -6.07 -8.60 15.31
C ALA A 48 -4.61 -9.08 15.32
N GLN A 49 -3.84 -8.83 14.26
CA GLN A 49 -2.39 -9.07 14.22
C GLN A 49 -1.57 -8.01 14.97
N GLY A 50 -2.21 -6.99 15.54
CA GLY A 50 -1.58 -5.95 16.35
C GLY A 50 -1.23 -4.67 15.60
N PHE A 51 -1.66 -4.53 14.35
CA PHE A 51 -1.53 -3.26 13.62
C PHE A 51 -2.53 -2.23 14.14
N ASP A 52 -2.12 -0.96 14.17
CA ASP A 52 -3.00 0.15 14.54
C ASP A 52 -4.17 0.28 13.56
N CYS A 53 -5.38 0.43 14.10
CA CYS A 53 -6.62 0.46 13.32
C CYS A 53 -6.70 1.67 12.39
N GLU A 54 -6.24 2.86 12.83
CA GLU A 54 -6.26 4.06 12.01
C GLU A 54 -5.27 3.93 10.84
N VAL A 55 -4.09 3.36 11.12
CA VAL A 55 -3.08 3.08 10.09
C VAL A 55 -3.61 2.08 9.07
N VAL A 56 -4.15 0.93 9.49
CA VAL A 56 -4.71 -0.08 8.57
C VAL A 56 -5.80 0.53 7.68
N ASN A 57 -6.75 1.26 8.27
CA ASN A 57 -7.82 1.93 7.54
C ASN A 57 -7.30 2.91 6.50
N ARG A 58 -6.32 3.72 6.88
CA ARG A 58 -5.69 4.68 5.98
C ARG A 58 -5.02 3.97 4.81
N ILE A 59 -4.26 2.90 5.05
CA ILE A 59 -3.54 2.18 4.00
C ILE A 59 -4.52 1.49 3.05
N ILE A 60 -5.53 0.78 3.54
CA ILE A 60 -6.56 0.15 2.71
C ILE A 60 -7.23 1.19 1.80
N LYS A 61 -7.65 2.32 2.37
CA LYS A 61 -8.26 3.42 1.61
C LYS A 61 -7.33 4.00 0.54
N LEU A 62 -6.03 4.13 0.85
CA LEU A 62 -5.02 4.56 -0.11
C LEU A 62 -4.84 3.54 -1.23
N VAL A 63 -4.79 2.24 -0.92
CA VAL A 63 -4.71 1.19 -1.93
C VAL A 63 -5.89 1.33 -2.88
N ASP A 64 -7.12 1.29 -2.39
CA ASP A 64 -8.32 1.27 -3.23
C ASP A 64 -8.48 2.55 -4.05
N ARG A 65 -8.29 3.72 -3.43
CA ARG A 65 -8.40 5.02 -4.12
C ARG A 65 -7.40 5.17 -5.27
N ASN A 66 -6.24 4.53 -5.20
CA ASN A 66 -5.20 4.64 -6.23
C ASN A 66 -5.30 3.56 -7.34
N GLU A 67 -6.40 2.79 -7.41
CA GLU A 67 -6.61 1.80 -8.48
C GLU A 67 -6.53 2.41 -9.89
N TYR A 68 -7.01 3.65 -10.06
CA TYR A 68 -6.93 4.36 -11.34
C TYR A 68 -5.49 4.56 -11.83
N LYS A 69 -4.54 4.82 -10.92
CA LYS A 69 -3.12 4.98 -11.27
C LYS A 69 -2.52 3.66 -11.75
N ARG A 70 -2.88 2.56 -11.08
CA ARG A 70 -2.39 1.22 -11.44
C ARG A 70 -2.87 0.77 -12.81
N ARG A 71 -4.09 1.14 -13.21
CA ARG A 71 -4.60 0.85 -14.57
C ARG A 71 -3.90 1.61 -15.68
N GLN A 72 -3.26 2.75 -15.37
CA GLN A 72 -2.47 3.54 -16.32
C GLN A 72 -0.99 3.13 -16.36
N SER A 73 -0.57 2.23 -15.46
CA SER A 73 0.83 1.80 -15.36
C SER A 73 1.19 0.84 -16.51
N ALA A 74 2.44 0.91 -16.96
CA ALA A 74 2.96 -0.05 -17.93
C ALA A 74 2.98 -1.48 -17.36
N ILE A 75 2.90 -2.48 -18.24
CA ILE A 75 3.00 -3.89 -17.85
C ILE A 75 4.42 -4.17 -17.36
N GLY A 76 4.56 -4.88 -16.24
CA GLY A 76 5.83 -5.33 -15.67
C GLY A 76 5.81 -6.80 -15.27
N PRO A 77 6.99 -7.40 -14.99
CA PRO A 77 7.08 -8.78 -14.52
C PRO A 77 6.48 -8.94 -13.12
N ARG A 78 5.83 -10.07 -12.88
CA ARG A 78 5.33 -10.44 -11.55
C ARG A 78 6.46 -11.00 -10.70
N VAL A 79 6.58 -10.52 -9.46
CA VAL A 79 7.60 -10.96 -8.48
C VAL A 79 7.01 -11.50 -7.16
N THR A 80 5.69 -11.39 -6.94
CA THR A 80 4.98 -11.80 -5.71
C THR A 80 3.90 -12.86 -5.95
N GLY A 81 3.20 -13.29 -4.89
CA GLY A 81 2.10 -14.27 -4.97
C GLY A 81 0.85 -13.74 -5.70
N LYS A 82 0.64 -12.42 -5.68
CA LYS A 82 -0.48 -11.76 -6.35
C LYS A 82 -0.05 -10.42 -6.97
N ALA A 83 -0.16 -10.32 -8.30
CA ALA A 83 0.17 -9.10 -9.03
C ALA A 83 -1.02 -8.14 -9.15
N PHE A 84 -0.71 -6.84 -9.18
CA PHE A 84 -1.68 -5.84 -9.65
C PHE A 84 -2.00 -6.05 -11.14
N GLY A 85 -3.28 -5.92 -11.51
CA GLY A 85 -3.75 -6.11 -12.88
C GLY A 85 -4.59 -7.38 -13.05
N ARG A 86 -4.06 -8.40 -13.74
CA ARG A 86 -4.88 -9.57 -14.12
C ARG A 86 -5.43 -10.34 -12.91
N GLU A 87 -4.63 -10.44 -11.84
CA GLU A 87 -4.89 -11.28 -10.67
C GLU A 87 -5.69 -10.53 -9.58
N ARG A 88 -5.48 -9.22 -9.42
CA ARG A 88 -6.28 -8.34 -8.54
C ARG A 88 -7.12 -7.38 -9.37
N ARG A 89 -8.40 -7.70 -9.59
CA ARG A 89 -9.34 -6.89 -10.37
C ARG A 89 -10.36 -6.19 -9.47
N TYR A 90 -10.10 -4.94 -9.13
CA TYR A 90 -11.01 -4.11 -8.34
C TYR A 90 -11.65 -3.01 -9.21
N PRO A 91 -12.88 -2.58 -8.91
CA PRO A 91 -13.53 -1.51 -9.66
C PRO A 91 -12.83 -0.16 -9.41
N LEU A 92 -12.87 0.74 -10.39
CA LEU A 92 -12.37 2.11 -10.23
C LEU A 92 -13.27 2.93 -9.30
N VAL A 93 -14.58 2.80 -9.50
CA VAL A 93 -15.59 3.33 -8.58
C VAL A 93 -15.90 2.21 -7.60
N ASN A 94 -15.22 2.23 -6.46
CA ASN A 94 -15.40 1.27 -5.38
C ASN A 94 -16.15 1.93 -4.22
N GLY A 95 -17.27 1.35 -3.80
CA GLY A 95 -18.07 1.79 -2.66
C GLY A 95 -17.94 0.92 -1.41
N TRP A 96 -17.08 -0.11 -1.46
CA TRP A 96 -16.82 -0.97 -0.31
C TRP A 96 -16.15 -0.18 0.83
N GLN A 97 -16.61 -0.41 2.06
CA GLN A 97 -16.03 0.18 3.26
C GLN A 97 -15.35 -0.93 4.07
N ALA A 98 -14.13 -0.65 4.52
CA ALA A 98 -13.40 -1.56 5.39
C ALA A 98 -14.06 -1.58 6.77
N GLY A 99 -14.27 -2.78 7.32
CA GLY A 99 -14.77 -2.99 8.68
C GLY A 99 -16.27 -3.29 8.79
N ASP A 100 -16.98 -3.31 7.66
CA ASP A 100 -18.33 -3.86 7.54
C ASP A 100 -18.33 -5.40 7.57
#